data_AF-A0A6L9LCG5-F1
#
_entry.id   AF-A0A6L9LCG5-F1
#
_cell.length_a   1.000
_cell.length_b   1.000
_cell.length_c   1.000
_cell.angle_alpha   90.00
_cell.angle_beta   90.00
_cell.angle_gamma   90.00
#
_symmetry.space_group_name_H-M   'P 1'
#
loop_
_entity.id
_entity.type
_entity.pdbx_description
1 polymer ?
#
loop_
_entity_poly.entity_id
_entity_poly.type
_entity_poly.pdbx_seq_one_letter_code
_entity_poly.pdbx_strand_id
1 'polypeptide(L)'
;MKFPVRSALSLPKALKAIVSLICLLILTNTAFAQRVSMKELLTYLSCPPEKLDSYMMRNGFICYRSEGGLTNWTCLFAYANNMLVPIPDKASGLIQYVRTCRSNMVVYQLHSKEQCDQLQQELIQLGYTQLDPTTTNHPTFAHNNTIVTCQKAGTTNGISGNYTGYSLTLSRRLY
;
A
#
# COMPACT_ATOMS: atom_id res chain seq x y z
N MET A 1 -18.34 20.84 -62.18
CA MET A 1 -18.58 21.02 -60.74
C MET A 1 -17.47 20.31 -59.97
N LYS A 2 -16.59 21.05 -59.27
CA LYS A 2 -15.50 20.50 -58.45
C LYS A 2 -15.79 20.85 -56.99
N PHE A 3 -15.90 19.84 -56.12
CA PHE A 3 -16.03 20.04 -54.67
C PHE A 3 -14.63 20.26 -54.05
N PRO A 4 -14.45 21.22 -53.13
CA PRO A 4 -13.19 21.38 -52.43
C PRO A 4 -13.05 20.29 -51.35
N VAL A 5 -11.91 19.62 -51.41
CA VAL A 5 -11.44 18.62 -50.43
C VAL A 5 -11.19 19.32 -49.10
N ARG A 6 -11.81 18.83 -48.01
CA ARG A 6 -11.56 19.29 -46.64
C ARG A 6 -10.14 18.93 -46.23
N SER A 7 -9.30 19.96 -46.05
CA SER A 7 -7.96 19.84 -45.48
C SER A 7 -8.05 19.35 -44.03
N ALA A 8 -7.52 18.16 -43.77
CA ALA A 8 -7.36 17.63 -42.42
C ALA A 8 -6.40 18.56 -41.64
N LEU A 9 -6.90 19.14 -40.54
CA LEU A 9 -6.12 19.99 -39.65
C LEU A 9 -5.02 19.13 -39.00
N SER A 10 -3.81 19.15 -39.56
CA SER A 10 -2.67 18.45 -38.99
C SER A 10 -2.21 19.20 -37.75
N LEU A 11 -2.40 18.60 -36.57
CA LEU A 11 -1.83 19.11 -35.32
C LEU A 11 -0.30 19.31 -35.50
N PRO A 12 0.25 20.47 -35.10
CA PRO A 12 1.67 20.75 -35.24
C PRO A 12 2.49 19.69 -34.48
N LYS A 13 3.61 19.24 -35.07
CA LYS A 13 4.46 18.15 -34.53
C LYS A 13 4.85 18.36 -33.06
N ALA A 14 5.03 19.62 -32.65
CA ALA A 14 5.34 19.99 -31.26
C ALA A 14 4.21 19.61 -30.27
N LEU A 15 2.94 19.77 -30.65
CA LEU A 15 1.81 19.45 -29.78
C LEU A 15 1.70 17.93 -29.55
N LYS A 16 2.00 17.12 -30.58
CA LYS A 16 2.02 15.66 -30.45
C LYS A 16 3.12 15.18 -29.49
N ALA A 17 4.30 15.82 -29.54
CA ALA A 17 5.40 15.51 -28.63
C ALA A 17 5.09 15.89 -27.18
N ILE A 18 4.47 17.05 -26.96
CA ILE A 18 4.03 17.50 -25.62
C ILE A 18 2.97 16.56 -25.05
N VAL A 19 1.95 16.18 -25.84
CA VAL A 19 0.93 15.23 -25.41
C VAL A 19 1.53 13.86 -25.12
N SER A 20 2.48 13.38 -25.93
CA SER A 20 3.18 12.10 -25.67
C SER A 20 4.03 12.15 -24.40
N LEU A 21 4.69 13.27 -24.12
CA LEU A 21 5.51 13.44 -22.90
C LEU A 21 4.62 13.53 -21.66
N ILE A 22 3.48 14.23 -21.75
CA ILE A 22 2.48 14.32 -20.69
C ILE A 22 1.85 12.94 -20.44
N CYS A 23 1.49 12.19 -21.48
CA CYS A 23 1.01 10.82 -21.32
C CYS A 23 2.06 9.91 -20.68
N LEU A 24 3.33 10.02 -21.07
CA LEU A 24 4.43 9.26 -20.46
C LEU A 24 4.64 9.63 -18.99
N LEU A 25 4.57 10.93 -18.64
CA LEU A 25 4.68 11.44 -17.27
C LEU A 25 3.47 11.08 -16.39
N ILE A 26 2.27 10.99 -16.96
CA ILE A 26 1.06 10.55 -16.26
C ILE A 26 1.07 9.03 -16.07
N LEU A 27 1.52 8.26 -17.07
CA LEU A 27 1.67 6.80 -16.97
C LEU A 27 2.73 6.39 -15.96
N THR A 28 3.81 7.16 -15.78
CA THR A 28 4.83 6.86 -14.78
C THR A 28 4.42 7.24 -13.36
N ASN A 29 3.61 8.29 -13.16
CA ASN A 29 3.19 8.72 -11.81
C ASN A 29 1.97 7.96 -11.26
N THR A 30 1.02 7.56 -12.11
CA THR A 30 -0.21 6.89 -11.65
C THR A 30 0.01 5.43 -11.22
N ALA A 31 1.07 4.78 -11.68
CA ALA A 31 1.40 3.41 -11.29
C ALA A 31 1.94 3.26 -9.85
N PHE A 32 2.28 4.37 -9.17
CA PHE A 32 2.82 4.33 -7.81
C PHE A 32 1.74 4.37 -6.71
N ALA A 33 0.55 4.87 -7.01
CA ALA A 33 -0.47 5.11 -6.01
C ALA A 33 -1.23 3.84 -5.54
N GLN A 34 -0.98 2.66 -6.13
CA GLN A 34 -1.91 1.53 -6.01
C GLN A 34 -1.22 0.15 -5.97
N ARG A 35 -0.08 0.02 -5.27
CA ARG A 35 0.70 -1.23 -5.37
C ARG A 35 0.23 -2.40 -4.50
N VAL A 36 -0.47 -2.16 -3.40
CA VAL A 36 -0.89 -3.24 -2.49
C VAL A 36 -2.38 -3.10 -2.18
N SER A 37 -3.15 -4.08 -2.64
CA SER A 37 -4.58 -4.20 -2.38
C SER A 37 -4.86 -4.70 -0.95
N MET A 38 -6.08 -4.50 -0.47
CA MET A 38 -6.49 -5.04 0.83
C MET A 38 -6.42 -6.57 0.87
N LYS A 39 -6.73 -7.25 -0.25
CA LYS A 39 -6.62 -8.71 -0.36
C LYS A 39 -5.19 -9.20 -0.16
N GLU A 40 -4.20 -8.48 -0.70
CA GLU A 40 -2.79 -8.81 -0.50
C GLU A 40 -2.38 -8.60 0.96
N LEU A 41 -2.76 -7.48 1.59
CA LEU A 41 -2.47 -7.24 3.01
C LEU A 41 -3.07 -8.32 3.93
N LEU A 42 -4.30 -8.75 3.64
CA LEU A 42 -4.95 -9.86 4.35
C LEU A 42 -4.26 -11.21 4.08
N THR A 43 -3.72 -11.40 2.88
CA THR A 43 -2.89 -12.56 2.55
C THR A 43 -1.61 -12.55 3.38
N TYR A 44 -0.95 -11.39 3.52
CA TYR A 44 0.27 -11.24 4.33
C TYR A 44 -0.01 -11.57 5.80
N LEU A 45 -1.13 -11.06 6.32
CA LEU A 45 -1.59 -11.33 7.70
C LEU A 45 -1.83 -12.82 7.98
N SER A 46 -2.22 -13.57 6.95
CA SER A 46 -2.53 -14.99 7.01
C SER A 46 -1.31 -15.88 6.73
N CYS A 47 -0.24 -15.31 6.18
CA CYS A 47 0.91 -16.05 5.70
C CYS A 47 1.82 -16.45 6.89
N PRO A 48 2.24 -17.72 6.99
CA PRO A 48 3.28 -18.10 7.93
C PRO A 48 4.59 -17.32 7.64
N PRO A 49 5.33 -16.85 8.66
CA PRO A 49 6.56 -16.07 8.47
C PRO A 49 7.58 -16.77 7.56
N GLU A 50 7.65 -18.10 7.63
CA GLU A 50 8.61 -18.89 6.85
C GLU A 50 8.35 -18.78 5.33
N LYS A 51 7.11 -18.44 4.95
CA LYS A 51 6.70 -18.22 3.56
C LYS A 51 6.58 -16.74 3.20
N LEU A 52 6.41 -15.87 4.19
CA LEU A 52 6.17 -14.45 3.97
C LEU A 52 7.35 -13.78 3.29
N ASP A 53 8.60 -14.07 3.71
CA ASP A 53 9.79 -13.46 3.10
C ASP A 53 9.89 -13.74 1.60
N SER A 54 9.68 -15.00 1.20
CA SER A 54 9.68 -15.41 -0.21
C SER A 54 8.55 -14.74 -0.99
N TYR A 55 7.37 -14.61 -0.38
CA TYR A 55 6.23 -13.94 -1.00
C TYR A 55 6.52 -12.45 -1.21
N MET A 56 7.00 -11.76 -0.17
CA MET A 56 7.35 -10.34 -0.19
C MET A 56 8.43 -10.05 -1.24
N MET A 57 9.48 -10.88 -1.30
CA MET A 57 10.55 -10.76 -2.29
C MET A 57 10.03 -10.87 -3.72
N ARG A 58 9.11 -11.80 -4.00
CA ARG A 58 8.47 -11.92 -5.34
C ARG A 58 7.65 -10.69 -5.73
N ASN A 59 7.16 -9.93 -4.74
CA ASN A 59 6.43 -8.69 -4.95
C ASN A 59 7.33 -7.43 -4.89
N GLY A 60 8.65 -7.61 -4.94
CA GLY A 60 9.62 -6.51 -4.98
C GLY A 60 9.90 -5.87 -3.62
N PHE A 61 9.52 -6.53 -2.52
CA PHE A 61 9.87 -6.10 -1.17
C PHE A 61 11.11 -6.81 -0.65
N ILE A 62 11.96 -6.09 0.08
CA ILE A 62 13.15 -6.63 0.73
C ILE A 62 12.97 -6.49 2.25
N CYS A 63 13.24 -7.56 3.02
CA CYS A 63 13.28 -7.45 4.49
C CYS A 63 14.53 -6.65 4.88
N TYR A 64 14.32 -5.47 5.46
CA TYR A 64 15.37 -4.54 5.87
C TYR A 64 15.90 -4.84 7.27
N ARG A 65 15.00 -5.21 8.19
CA ARG A 65 15.32 -5.53 9.57
C ARG A 65 14.39 -6.63 10.02
N SER A 66 14.94 -7.73 10.53
CA SER A 66 14.19 -8.76 11.23
C SER A 66 14.70 -8.86 12.66
N GLU A 67 13.77 -8.97 13.61
CA GLU A 67 14.07 -9.14 15.03
C GLU A 67 13.10 -10.13 15.65
N GLY A 68 13.59 -10.97 16.56
CA GLY A 68 12.77 -11.90 17.33
C GLY A 68 13.28 -13.34 17.35
N GLY A 69 12.41 -14.25 17.78
CA GLY A 69 12.64 -15.69 17.90
C GLY A 69 11.38 -16.48 17.52
N LEU A 70 11.29 -17.75 17.94
CA LEU A 70 10.20 -18.66 17.52
C LEU A 70 8.78 -18.17 17.83
N THR A 71 8.60 -17.41 18.93
CA THR A 71 7.28 -17.01 19.42
C THR A 71 6.92 -15.56 19.10
N ASN A 72 7.91 -14.70 18.84
CA ASN A 72 7.73 -13.30 18.51
C ASN A 72 8.69 -12.96 17.37
N TRP A 73 8.18 -12.49 16.25
CA TRP A 73 8.98 -12.16 15.07
C TRP A 73 8.47 -10.90 14.42
N THR A 74 9.37 -9.95 14.14
CA THR A 74 9.07 -8.72 13.44
C THR A 74 9.97 -8.62 12.23
N CYS A 75 9.42 -8.30 11.05
CA CYS A 75 10.22 -7.83 9.92
C CYS A 75 9.64 -6.53 9.35
N LEU A 76 10.55 -5.61 9.03
CA LEU A 76 10.26 -4.43 8.23
C LEU A 76 10.63 -4.70 6.77
N PHE A 77 9.62 -4.74 5.90
CA PHE A 77 9.76 -4.87 4.46
C PHE A 77 9.71 -3.49 3.80
N ALA A 78 10.67 -3.23 2.92
CA ALA A 78 10.73 -2.03 2.12
C ALA A 78 10.64 -2.39 0.63
N TYR A 79 9.79 -1.66 -0.09
CA TYR A 79 9.68 -1.84 -1.53
C TYR A 79 10.93 -1.29 -2.24
N ALA A 80 11.52 -2.10 -3.11
CA ALA A 80 12.71 -1.76 -3.89
C ALA A 80 12.37 -1.75 -5.40
N ASN A 81 12.32 -0.55 -6.02
CA ASN A 81 12.08 -0.41 -7.48
C ASN A 81 13.23 -0.99 -8.33
N ASN A 82 14.41 -1.09 -7.73
CA ASN A 82 15.62 -1.68 -8.27
C ASN A 82 16.18 -2.58 -7.18
N MET A 83 16.85 -3.68 -7.50
CA MET A 83 17.36 -4.69 -6.54
C MET A 83 18.45 -4.16 -5.58
N LEU A 84 18.58 -2.84 -5.44
CA LEU A 84 19.40 -2.16 -4.44
C LEU A 84 18.57 -1.98 -3.17
N VAL A 85 19.18 -2.22 -2.02
CA VAL A 85 18.51 -2.08 -0.71
C VAL A 85 18.02 -0.63 -0.55
N PRO A 86 16.71 -0.38 -0.53
CA PRO A 86 16.20 0.97 -0.33
C PRO A 86 16.46 1.38 1.12
N ILE A 87 16.96 2.61 1.32
CA ILE A 87 16.92 3.24 2.64
C ILE A 87 15.45 3.40 3.01
N PRO A 88 14.98 2.97 4.20
CA PRO A 88 13.55 2.96 4.55
C PRO A 88 12.87 4.31 4.34
N ASP A 89 13.53 5.40 4.71
CA ASP A 89 13.02 6.78 4.55
C ASP A 89 12.86 7.21 3.08
N LYS A 90 13.41 6.43 2.14
CA LYS A 90 13.32 6.64 0.69
C LYS A 90 12.54 5.52 -0.01
N ALA A 91 12.03 4.53 0.74
CA ALA A 91 11.25 3.44 0.17
C ALA A 91 9.88 3.96 -0.28
N SER A 92 9.45 3.56 -1.47
CA SER A 92 8.12 3.94 -1.99
C SER A 92 6.96 3.18 -1.32
N GLY A 93 7.26 2.29 -0.38
CA GLY A 93 6.28 1.50 0.36
C GLY A 93 6.96 0.74 1.50
N LEU A 94 6.36 0.80 2.68
CA LEU A 94 6.86 0.14 3.88
C LEU A 94 5.74 -0.73 4.47
N ILE A 95 6.08 -1.99 4.75
CA ILE A 95 5.22 -2.95 5.42
C ILE A 95 5.97 -3.49 6.63
N GLN A 96 5.39 -3.39 7.81
CA GLN A 96 5.90 -4.06 9.00
C GLN A 96 5.00 -5.24 9.30
N TYR A 97 5.59 -6.42 9.39
CA TYR A 97 4.91 -7.61 9.86
C TYR A 97 5.37 -7.93 11.27
N VAL A 98 4.43 -8.18 12.17
CA VAL A 98 4.69 -8.60 13.55
C VAL A 98 3.87 -9.85 13.84
N ARG A 99 4.54 -10.94 14.19
CA ARG A 99 3.91 -12.14 14.73
C ARG A 99 4.24 -12.24 16.21
N THR A 100 3.24 -12.56 16.99
CA THR A 100 3.38 -12.99 18.38
C THR A 100 2.73 -14.35 18.55
N CYS A 101 2.86 -14.94 19.74
CA CYS A 101 2.15 -16.18 20.05
C CYS A 101 0.62 -16.03 20.04
N ARG A 102 0.08 -14.80 20.09
CA ARG A 102 -1.37 -14.53 20.19
C ARG A 102 -1.97 -13.87 18.96
N SER A 103 -1.16 -13.21 18.13
CA SER A 103 -1.66 -12.44 17.00
C SER A 103 -0.63 -12.28 15.89
N ASN A 104 -1.13 -12.13 14.67
CA ASN A 104 -0.37 -11.58 13.56
C ASN A 104 -0.81 -10.13 13.34
N MET A 105 0.11 -9.29 12.92
CA MET A 105 -0.14 -7.89 12.62
C MET A 105 0.63 -7.48 11.37
N VAL A 106 -0.04 -6.72 10.51
CA VAL A 106 0.53 -6.06 9.34
C VAL A 106 0.28 -4.58 9.49
N VAL A 107 1.33 -3.77 9.50
CA VAL A 107 1.24 -2.32 9.39
C VAL A 107 1.69 -1.95 7.99
N TYR A 108 0.90 -1.16 7.28
CA TYR A 108 1.20 -0.66 5.95
C TYR A 108 1.14 0.86 5.93
N GLN A 109 2.18 1.48 5.37
CA GLN A 109 2.26 2.93 5.21
C GLN A 109 1.66 3.40 3.89
N LEU A 110 0.83 4.42 4.00
CA LEU A 110 0.08 5.03 2.92
C LEU A 110 0.46 6.50 2.80
N HIS A 111 0.62 6.99 1.59
CA HIS A 111 1.11 8.34 1.35
C HIS A 111 0.01 9.39 1.46
N SER A 112 -1.25 8.97 1.28
CA SER A 112 -2.38 9.90 1.19
C SER A 112 -3.65 9.36 1.83
N LYS A 113 -4.59 10.27 2.08
CA LYS A 113 -5.91 9.92 2.63
C LYS A 113 -6.71 9.12 1.62
N GLU A 114 -6.59 9.46 0.34
CA GLU A 114 -7.33 8.83 -0.75
C GLU A 114 -7.00 7.33 -0.85
N GLN A 115 -5.73 6.95 -0.67
CA GLN A 115 -5.33 5.53 -0.61
C GLN A 115 -5.96 4.82 0.59
N CYS A 116 -5.97 5.47 1.75
CA CYS A 116 -6.63 4.96 2.96
C CYS A 116 -8.13 4.76 2.72
N ASP A 117 -8.81 5.73 2.11
CA ASP A 117 -10.23 5.66 1.81
C ASP A 117 -10.55 4.56 0.78
N GLN A 118 -9.70 4.38 -0.25
CA GLN A 118 -9.82 3.28 -1.21
C GLN A 118 -9.73 1.91 -0.53
N LEU A 119 -8.72 1.71 0.33
CA LEU A 119 -8.56 0.46 1.06
C LEU A 119 -9.69 0.20 2.06
N GLN A 120 -10.28 1.25 2.64
CA GLN A 120 -11.49 1.13 3.44
C GLN A 120 -12.71 0.65 2.62
N GLN A 121 -12.88 1.16 1.39
CA GLN A 121 -13.92 0.66 0.50
C GLN A 121 -13.70 -0.82 0.13
N GLU A 122 -12.45 -1.23 -0.12
CA GLU A 122 -12.12 -2.64 -0.34
C GLU A 122 -12.46 -3.51 0.88
N LEU A 123 -12.22 -3.05 2.11
CA LEU A 123 -12.61 -3.76 3.33
C LEU A 123 -14.12 -4.01 3.39
N ILE A 124 -14.91 -2.97 3.10
CA ILE A 124 -16.38 -3.07 3.08
C ILE A 124 -16.83 -4.09 2.03
N GLN A 125 -16.23 -4.06 0.83
CA GLN A 125 -16.51 -5.06 -0.23
C GLN A 125 -16.12 -6.49 0.18
N LEU A 126 -15.15 -6.64 1.08
CA LEU A 126 -14.72 -7.92 1.64
C LEU A 126 -15.54 -8.37 2.87
N GLY A 127 -16.59 -7.64 3.23
CA GLY A 127 -17.49 -7.99 4.33
C GLY A 127 -17.07 -7.48 5.71
N TYR A 128 -16.07 -6.59 5.78
CA TYR A 128 -15.71 -5.94 7.04
C TYR A 128 -16.74 -4.89 7.43
N THR A 129 -17.06 -4.85 8.72
CA THR A 129 -18.00 -3.87 9.29
C THR A 129 -17.23 -2.83 10.08
N GLN A 130 -17.54 -1.55 9.87
CA GLN A 130 -17.00 -0.47 10.68
C GLN A 130 -17.65 -0.49 12.07
N LEU A 131 -16.84 -0.54 13.13
CA LEU A 131 -17.33 -0.66 14.51
C LEU A 131 -18.01 0.61 15.01
N ASP A 132 -17.48 1.76 14.62
CA ASP A 132 -18.06 3.08 14.92
C ASP A 132 -18.02 3.97 13.67
N PRO A 133 -19.17 4.16 12.99
CA PRO A 133 -19.28 5.02 11.82
C PRO A 133 -19.02 6.51 12.12
N THR A 134 -19.15 6.94 13.37
CA THR A 134 -18.99 8.36 13.75
C THR A 134 -17.52 8.76 13.91
N THR A 135 -16.64 7.78 14.18
CA THR A 135 -15.21 8.01 14.28
C THR A 135 -14.58 8.10 12.89
N THR A 136 -14.26 9.33 12.47
CA THR A 136 -13.67 9.62 11.14
C THR A 136 -12.15 9.68 11.13
N ASN A 137 -11.51 9.95 12.28
CA ASN A 137 -10.05 10.10 12.38
C ASN A 137 -9.31 8.75 12.51
N HIS A 138 -9.99 7.76 13.08
CA HIS A 138 -9.46 6.43 13.38
C HIS A 138 -10.48 5.32 13.02
N PRO A 139 -10.98 5.30 11.77
CA PRO A 139 -11.96 4.30 11.37
C PRO A 139 -11.43 2.88 11.63
N THR A 140 -12.24 2.11 12.34
CA THR A 140 -11.90 0.75 12.78
C THR A 140 -12.91 -0.23 12.20
N PHE A 141 -12.41 -1.23 11.50
CA PHE A 141 -13.18 -2.27 10.84
C PHE A 141 -12.89 -3.62 11.49
N ALA A 142 -13.89 -4.49 11.55
CA ALA A 142 -13.75 -5.83 12.11
C ALA A 142 -14.43 -6.88 11.22
N HIS A 143 -13.79 -8.06 11.13
CA HIS A 143 -14.33 -9.26 10.51
C HIS A 143 -13.49 -10.48 10.93
N ASN A 144 -14.12 -11.59 11.31
CA ASN A 144 -13.46 -12.88 11.60
C ASN A 144 -12.15 -12.75 12.39
N ASN A 145 -12.23 -12.28 13.64
CA ASN A 145 -11.10 -12.06 14.55
C ASN A 145 -9.99 -11.14 14.02
N THR A 146 -10.26 -10.41 12.93
CA THR A 146 -9.36 -9.46 12.31
C THR A 146 -9.91 -8.06 12.54
N ILE A 147 -9.07 -7.17 13.06
CA ILE A 147 -9.35 -5.75 13.24
C ILE A 147 -8.43 -4.98 12.30
N VAL A 148 -8.98 -4.00 11.59
CA VAL A 148 -8.23 -3.12 10.71
C VAL A 148 -8.49 -1.68 11.10
N THR A 149 -7.44 -0.91 11.36
CA THR A 149 -7.53 0.52 11.65
C THR A 149 -6.78 1.31 10.61
N CYS A 150 -7.39 2.36 10.08
CA CYS A 150 -6.68 3.35 9.26
C CYS A 150 -6.67 4.68 10.00
N GLN A 151 -5.51 5.34 10.05
CA GLN A 151 -5.37 6.61 10.76
C GLN A 151 -4.20 7.40 10.19
N LYS A 152 -4.18 8.72 10.44
CA LYS A 152 -3.02 9.54 10.10
C LYS A 152 -1.78 9.03 10.84
N ALA A 153 -0.67 8.88 10.13
CA ALA A 153 0.61 8.51 10.72
C ALA A 153 1.15 9.68 11.54
N GLY A 154 1.70 9.33 12.70
CA GLY A 154 2.34 10.20 13.67
C GLY A 154 3.47 9.43 14.35
N THR A 155 4.06 10.06 15.37
CA THR A 155 5.29 9.56 16.01
C THR A 155 5.13 8.20 16.71
N THR A 156 3.91 7.82 17.06
CA THR A 156 3.62 6.61 17.85
C THR A 156 3.01 5.45 17.05
N ASN A 157 2.58 5.68 15.81
CA ASN A 157 1.81 4.71 15.02
C ASN A 157 2.30 4.56 13.56
N GLY A 158 3.36 5.27 13.17
CA GLY A 158 4.07 5.05 11.91
C GLY A 158 5.14 3.97 12.05
N ILE A 159 5.33 3.17 10.99
CA ILE A 159 6.48 2.27 10.85
C ILE A 159 7.77 3.12 10.95
N SER A 160 8.54 2.92 12.00
CA SER A 160 9.76 3.68 12.35
C SER A 160 9.58 5.12 12.88
N GLY A 161 8.37 5.52 13.29
CA GLY A 161 8.15 6.75 14.08
C GLY A 161 8.35 8.10 13.38
N ASN A 162 8.83 8.14 12.14
CA ASN A 162 9.14 9.38 11.40
C ASN A 162 8.39 9.53 10.06
N TYR A 163 7.35 8.73 9.82
CA TYR A 163 6.62 8.77 8.56
C TYR A 163 5.46 9.76 8.57
N THR A 164 5.32 10.51 7.47
CA THR A 164 4.19 11.40 7.22
C THR A 164 3.24 10.76 6.21
N GLY A 165 1.95 10.74 6.53
CA GLY A 165 0.93 10.09 5.70
C GLY A 165 -0.14 9.42 6.54
N TYR A 166 -0.50 8.19 6.19
CA TYR A 166 -1.47 7.35 6.87
C TYR A 166 -0.84 5.98 7.20
N SER A 167 -1.34 5.36 8.25
CA SER A 167 -0.96 4.03 8.72
C SER A 167 -2.20 3.16 8.75
N LEU A 168 -2.13 2.05 8.04
CA LEU A 168 -3.15 1.00 8.04
C LEU A 168 -2.63 -0.18 8.85
N THR A 169 -3.25 -0.47 9.98
CA THR A 169 -2.86 -1.59 10.85
C THR A 169 -3.92 -2.67 10.77
N LEU A 170 -3.53 -3.87 10.35
CA LEU A 170 -4.33 -5.08 10.38
C LEU A 170 -3.82 -5.96 11.51
N SER A 171 -4.70 -6.46 12.35
CA SER A 171 -4.36 -7.36 13.45
C SER A 171 -5.33 -8.52 13.47
N ARG A 172 -4.82 -9.75 13.47
CA ARG A 172 -5.62 -10.97 13.59
C ARG A 172 -5.23 -11.73 14.85
N ARG A 173 -6.22 -12.06 15.66
CA ARG A 173 -6.04 -12.96 16.81
C ARG A 173 -5.98 -14.42 16.33
N LEU A 174 -5.08 -15.20 16.92
CA LEU A 174 -4.90 -16.62 16.59
C LEU A 174 -5.82 -17.55 17.41
N TYR A 175 -6.41 -17.03 18.49
CA TYR A 175 -7.33 -17.73 19.41
C TYR A 175 -8.51 -16.83 19.76
#